data_AF-A0A847WIM2-F1
#
_entry.id   AF-A0A847WIM2-F1
#
_cell.length_a   1.000
_cell.length_b   1.000
_cell.length_c   1.000
_cell.angle_alpha   90.00
_cell.angle_beta   90.00
_cell.angle_gamma   90.00
#
_symmetry.space_group_name_H-M   'P 1'
#
loop_
_entity.id
_entity.type
_entity.pdbx_description
1 polymer ?
#
loop_
_entity_poly.entity_id
_entity_poly.type
_entity_poly.pdbx_seq_one_letter_code
_entity_poly.pdbx_strand_id
1 'polypeptide(L)'
;MQESIIWFLFEYGLCAIEILFFYDFLSLILGRKKKISRFIFYMTGVSLSLVILMLTKIALYSNINSIIGFILLILTSIFVFRGNIKQKIFYVAVFYVCVIVSDVVSVNIVGILVKKSIVEIVMNQTWVRIVFSCASKLFLFILLKLIEHSNKNMNQRIPKTYWHLILIIYLISVVSMLSLTDLSILQGDVANKAIYIVIVAFGLLIINIIIYYVFLRLS
;
A
#
# COMPACT_ATOMS: atom_id res chain seq x y z
N MET A 1 -5.69 -25.11 -9.87
CA MET A 1 -6.14 -24.43 -11.11
C MET A 1 -4.89 -24.11 -11.91
N GLN A 2 -4.76 -24.62 -13.12
CA GLN A 2 -3.54 -24.46 -13.91
C GLN A 2 -3.52 -23.03 -14.46
N GLU A 3 -2.81 -22.13 -13.78
CA GLU A 3 -2.71 -20.73 -14.21
C GLU A 3 -1.98 -20.66 -15.55
N SER A 4 -2.56 -19.92 -16.50
CA SER A 4 -1.85 -19.63 -17.73
C SER A 4 -0.58 -18.83 -17.40
N ILE A 5 0.52 -19.11 -18.14
CA ILE A 5 1.78 -18.35 -18.01
C ILE A 5 1.53 -16.84 -18.17
N ILE A 6 0.57 -16.47 -19.02
CA ILE A 6 0.14 -15.09 -19.25
C ILE A 6 -0.41 -14.46 -17.96
N TRP A 7 -1.26 -15.19 -17.22
CA TRP A 7 -1.82 -14.71 -15.96
C TRP A 7 -0.75 -14.52 -14.90
N PHE A 8 0.20 -15.46 -14.81
CA PHE A 8 1.34 -15.34 -13.90
C PHE A 8 2.18 -14.09 -14.19
N LEU A 9 2.50 -13.84 -15.47
CA LEU A 9 3.26 -12.66 -15.89
C LEU A 9 2.50 -11.36 -15.60
N PHE A 10 1.17 -11.37 -15.76
CA PHE A 10 0.32 -10.23 -15.41
C PHE A 10 0.36 -9.92 -13.90
N GLU A 11 0.15 -10.92 -13.04
CA GLU A 11 0.23 -10.75 -11.58
C GLU A 11 1.63 -10.31 -11.14
N TYR A 12 2.67 -10.90 -11.71
CA TYR A 12 4.04 -10.48 -11.47
C TYR A 12 4.26 -9.01 -11.85
N GLY A 13 3.75 -8.59 -13.02
CA GLY A 13 3.82 -7.21 -13.47
C GLY A 13 3.16 -6.24 -12.50
N LEU A 14 2.00 -6.59 -11.94
CA LEU A 14 1.31 -5.78 -10.93
C LEU A 14 2.14 -5.65 -9.64
N CYS A 15 2.72 -6.76 -9.14
CA CYS A 15 3.61 -6.74 -7.98
C CYS A 15 4.87 -5.91 -8.25
N ALA A 16 5.45 -6.04 -9.45
CA ALA A 16 6.62 -5.27 -9.85
C ALA A 16 6.32 -3.77 -9.91
N ILE A 17 5.17 -3.37 -10.47
CA ILE A 17 4.73 -1.96 -10.50
C ILE A 17 4.59 -1.40 -9.08
N GLU A 18 3.97 -2.15 -8.18
CA GLU A 18 3.82 -1.71 -6.78
C GLU A 18 5.18 -1.54 -6.09
N ILE A 19 6.11 -2.48 -6.29
CA ILE A 19 7.46 -2.36 -5.77
C ILE A 19 8.24 -1.21 -6.42
N LEU A 20 8.03 -0.93 -7.71
CA LEU A 20 8.60 0.25 -8.35
C LEU A 20 8.09 1.53 -7.70
N PHE A 21 6.79 1.63 -7.42
CA PHE A 21 6.24 2.78 -6.70
C PHE A 21 6.79 2.90 -5.28
N PHE A 22 6.94 1.79 -4.57
CA PHE A 22 7.58 1.77 -3.25
C PHE A 22 9.02 2.32 -3.31
N TYR A 23 9.78 1.88 -4.30
CA TYR A 23 11.16 2.30 -4.48
C TYR A 23 11.26 3.77 -4.89
N ASP A 24 10.42 4.25 -5.83
CA ASP A 24 10.37 5.66 -6.23
C ASP A 24 10.06 6.55 -5.02
N PHE A 25 8.98 6.24 -4.31
CA PHE A 25 8.50 6.97 -3.14
C PHE A 25 9.56 7.08 -2.04
N LEU A 26 10.14 5.95 -1.61
CA LEU A 26 11.17 5.96 -0.56
C LEU A 26 12.49 6.57 -1.04
N SER A 27 12.84 6.43 -2.33
CA SER A 27 14.05 7.04 -2.87
C SER A 27 13.98 8.56 -2.85
N LEU A 28 12.80 9.11 -3.11
CA LEU A 28 12.54 10.55 -3.11
C LEU A 28 12.56 11.11 -1.69
N ILE A 29 11.94 10.41 -0.75
CA ILE A 29 11.78 10.91 0.64
C ILE A 29 13.02 10.66 1.50
N LEU A 30 13.54 9.44 1.49
CA LEU A 30 14.64 9.04 2.38
C LEU A 30 16.00 9.08 1.69
N GLY A 31 16.03 9.04 0.37
CA GLY A 31 17.26 8.87 -0.39
C GLY A 31 17.81 7.44 -0.30
N ARG A 32 18.52 7.05 -1.35
CA ARG A 32 19.17 5.74 -1.46
C ARG A 32 20.50 5.71 -0.70
N LYS A 33 20.83 4.60 -0.02
CA LYS A 33 22.18 4.41 0.57
C LYS A 33 23.26 4.40 -0.52
N LYS A 34 24.27 5.27 -0.36
CA LYS A 34 25.40 5.42 -1.30
C LYS A 34 26.21 4.13 -1.50
N LYS A 35 26.30 3.28 -0.47
CA LYS A 35 27.08 2.03 -0.48
C LYS A 35 26.48 0.91 -1.35
N ILE A 36 25.21 1.02 -1.76
CA ILE A 36 24.52 -0.03 -2.52
C ILE A 36 24.72 0.24 -4.01
N SER A 37 25.24 -0.73 -4.76
CA SER A 37 25.43 -0.63 -6.22
C SER A 37 24.09 -0.63 -6.96
N ARG A 38 24.00 0.01 -8.14
CA ARG A 38 22.75 0.09 -8.92
C ARG A 38 22.15 -1.29 -9.17
N PHE A 39 23.00 -2.27 -9.48
CA PHE A 39 22.61 -3.66 -9.64
C PHE A 39 21.91 -4.24 -8.40
N ILE A 40 22.52 -4.16 -7.22
CA ILE A 40 21.93 -4.71 -5.99
C ILE A 40 20.57 -4.08 -5.68
N PHE A 41 20.42 -2.77 -5.92
CA PHE A 41 19.16 -2.06 -5.70
C PHE A 41 18.02 -2.57 -6.61
N TYR A 42 18.29 -2.83 -7.89
CA TYR A 42 17.27 -3.39 -8.78
C TYR A 42 17.00 -4.85 -8.45
N MET A 43 18.04 -5.63 -8.12
CA MET A 43 17.88 -7.03 -7.73
C MET A 43 17.05 -7.21 -6.47
N THR A 44 17.19 -6.33 -5.47
CA THR A 44 16.34 -6.36 -4.28
C THR A 44 14.88 -6.00 -4.59
N GLY A 45 14.62 -5.17 -5.60
CA GLY A 45 13.26 -4.88 -6.05
C GLY A 45 12.64 -6.08 -6.75
N VAL A 46 13.37 -6.70 -7.69
CA VAL A 46 12.92 -7.90 -8.41
C VAL A 46 12.67 -9.05 -7.44
N SER A 47 13.58 -9.33 -6.51
CA SER A 47 13.39 -10.40 -5.53
C SER A 47 12.20 -10.14 -4.61
N LEU A 48 12.02 -8.90 -4.14
CA LEU A 48 10.88 -8.53 -3.31
C LEU A 48 9.55 -8.71 -4.05
N SER A 49 9.48 -8.32 -5.32
CA SER A 49 8.27 -8.51 -6.14
C SER A 49 7.90 -9.99 -6.32
N LEU A 50 8.90 -10.88 -6.48
CA LEU A 50 8.69 -12.32 -6.54
C LEU A 50 8.20 -12.89 -5.21
N VAL A 51 8.78 -12.45 -4.08
CA VAL A 51 8.35 -12.89 -2.75
C VAL A 51 6.91 -12.47 -2.47
N ILE A 52 6.54 -11.23 -2.81
CA ILE A 52 5.16 -10.75 -2.65
C ILE A 52 4.20 -11.54 -3.54
N LEU A 53 4.59 -11.85 -4.79
CA LEU A 53 3.77 -12.69 -5.65
C LEU A 53 3.53 -14.07 -5.02
N MET A 54 4.57 -14.70 -4.46
CA MET A 54 4.44 -15.99 -3.78
C MET A 54 3.54 -15.89 -2.54
N LEU A 55 3.68 -14.84 -1.73
CA LEU A 55 2.79 -14.59 -0.59
C LEU A 55 1.32 -14.48 -1.02
N THR A 56 1.07 -13.77 -2.11
CA THR A 56 -0.29 -13.59 -2.66
C THR A 56 -0.93 -14.92 -3.06
N LYS A 57 -0.13 -15.93 -3.44
CA LYS A 57 -0.60 -17.26 -3.87
C LYS A 57 -0.87 -18.25 -2.74
N ILE A 58 -0.18 -18.13 -1.60
CA ILE A 58 -0.28 -19.10 -0.48
C ILE A 58 -1.65 -19.05 0.19
N ALA A 59 -2.23 -17.86 0.34
CA ALA A 59 -3.59 -17.68 0.81
C ALA A 59 -4.12 -16.32 0.31
N LEU A 60 -4.98 -16.37 -0.71
CA LEU A 60 -5.69 -15.19 -1.20
C LEU A 60 -6.44 -14.56 -0.02
N TYR A 61 -6.14 -13.30 0.28
CA TYR A 61 -6.77 -12.53 1.35
C TYR A 61 -6.54 -13.05 2.78
N SER A 62 -5.33 -13.51 3.09
CA SER A 62 -4.92 -13.62 4.49
C SER A 62 -4.32 -12.31 5.00
N ASN A 63 -4.90 -11.74 6.05
CA ASN A 63 -4.27 -10.64 6.80
C ASN A 63 -2.84 -10.97 7.24
N ILE A 64 -2.54 -12.25 7.46
CA ILE A 64 -1.19 -12.70 7.80
C ILE A 64 -0.23 -12.42 6.65
N ASN A 65 -0.63 -12.64 5.40
CA ASN A 65 0.20 -12.34 4.23
C ASN A 65 0.44 -10.84 4.07
N SER A 66 -0.59 -10.02 4.36
CA SER A 66 -0.46 -8.56 4.42
C SER A 66 0.53 -8.11 5.51
N ILE A 67 0.48 -8.72 6.71
CA ILE A 67 1.41 -8.42 7.79
C ILE A 67 2.85 -8.82 7.40
N ILE A 68 3.03 -10.00 6.79
CA ILE A 68 4.35 -10.45 6.32
C ILE A 68 4.87 -9.51 5.23
N GLY A 69 4.03 -9.14 4.25
CA GLY A 69 4.37 -8.17 3.20
C GLY A 69 4.82 -6.83 3.77
N PHE A 70 4.09 -6.31 4.76
CA PHE A 70 4.46 -5.09 5.47
C PHE A 70 5.83 -5.19 6.17
N ILE A 71 6.09 -6.29 6.86
CA ILE A 71 7.38 -6.55 7.52
C ILE A 71 8.51 -6.61 6.49
N LEU A 72 8.30 -7.26 5.35
CA LEU A 72 9.28 -7.35 4.27
C LEU A 72 9.59 -5.97 3.67
N LEU A 73 8.60 -5.10 3.51
CA LEU A 73 8.80 -3.71 3.08
C LEU A 73 9.64 -2.94 4.11
N ILE A 74 9.39 -3.12 5.41
CA ILE A 74 10.21 -2.51 6.48
C ILE A 74 11.66 -3.00 6.39
N LEU A 75 11.88 -4.31 6.31
CA LEU A 75 13.22 -4.90 6.22
C LEU A 75 13.97 -4.38 4.99
N THR A 76 13.28 -4.34 3.84
CA THR A 76 13.83 -3.76 2.60
C THR A 76 14.18 -2.29 2.79
N SER A 77 13.31 -1.51 3.43
CA SER A 77 13.55 -0.10 3.74
C SER A 77 14.81 0.10 4.61
N ILE A 78 14.96 -0.75 5.63
CA ILE A 78 16.13 -0.76 6.52
C ILE A 78 17.40 -1.04 5.73
N PHE A 79 17.37 -2.02 4.83
CA PHE A 79 18.52 -2.41 4.02
C PHE A 79 18.89 -1.36 2.97
N VAL A 80 17.93 -0.86 2.19
CA VAL A 80 18.17 -0.13 0.93
C VAL A 80 18.26 1.40 1.09
N PHE A 81 17.44 1.99 1.96
CA PHE A 81 17.24 3.45 2.02
C PHE A 81 17.95 4.08 3.22
N ARG A 82 18.17 5.41 3.19
CA ARG A 82 18.75 6.15 4.32
C ARG A 82 17.65 6.54 5.33
N GLY A 83 18.01 7.38 6.30
CA GLY A 83 17.11 7.83 7.36
C GLY A 83 17.12 6.95 8.60
N ASN A 84 16.53 7.49 9.67
CA ASN A 84 16.43 6.80 10.95
C ASN A 84 15.39 5.67 10.87
N ILE A 85 15.53 4.63 11.69
CA ILE A 85 14.60 3.49 11.73
C ILE A 85 13.14 3.96 11.90
N LYS A 86 12.91 4.96 12.76
CA LYS A 86 11.58 5.56 12.97
C LYS A 86 10.99 6.17 11.69
N GLN A 87 11.80 6.91 10.92
CA GLN A 87 11.38 7.50 9.65
C GLN A 87 11.07 6.43 8.60
N LYS A 88 11.88 5.37 8.56
CA LYS A 88 11.67 4.25 7.64
C LYS A 88 10.35 3.55 7.90
N ILE A 89 10.10 3.17 9.15
CA ILE A 89 8.84 2.52 9.55
C ILE A 89 7.66 3.44 9.23
N PHE A 90 7.78 4.73 9.53
CA PHE A 90 6.72 5.70 9.24
C PHE A 90 6.39 5.77 7.74
N TYR A 91 7.37 6.01 6.86
CA TYR A 91 7.09 6.12 5.43
C TYR A 91 6.67 4.79 4.78
N VAL A 92 7.14 3.66 5.32
CA VAL A 92 6.61 2.34 4.91
C VAL A 92 5.15 2.19 5.33
N ALA A 93 4.77 2.63 6.53
CA ALA A 93 3.37 2.65 6.98
C ALA A 93 2.49 3.57 6.12
N VAL A 94 2.97 4.77 5.80
CA VAL A 94 2.29 5.71 4.89
C VAL A 94 2.05 5.07 3.52
N PHE A 95 3.09 4.46 2.93
CA PHE A 95 2.98 3.75 1.67
C PHE A 95 1.95 2.62 1.75
N TYR A 96 2.02 1.80 2.80
CA TYR A 96 1.15 0.64 2.97
C TYR A 96 -0.33 1.03 3.18
N VAL A 97 -0.57 2.12 3.92
CA VAL A 97 -1.91 2.73 4.02
C VAL A 97 -2.43 3.14 2.65
N CYS A 98 -1.59 3.75 1.81
CA CYS A 98 -2.00 4.12 0.45
C CYS A 98 -2.35 2.91 -0.41
N VAL A 99 -1.59 1.80 -0.30
CA VAL A 99 -1.87 0.54 -0.99
C VAL A 99 -3.23 -0.03 -0.57
N ILE A 100 -3.49 -0.12 0.74
CA ILE A 100 -4.77 -0.66 1.23
C ILE A 100 -5.93 0.22 0.76
N VAL A 101 -5.79 1.54 0.87
CA VAL A 101 -6.83 2.47 0.40
C VAL A 101 -7.05 2.33 -1.10
N SER A 102 -6.00 2.21 -1.92
CA SER A 102 -6.17 2.05 -3.36
C SER A 102 -6.87 0.75 -3.73
N ASP A 103 -6.54 -0.35 -3.04
CA ASP A 103 -7.18 -1.64 -3.29
C ASP A 103 -8.65 -1.64 -2.84
N VAL A 104 -8.93 -1.16 -1.62
CA VAL A 104 -10.30 -1.08 -1.09
C VAL A 104 -11.18 -0.18 -1.96
N VAL A 105 -10.70 1.02 -2.30
CA VAL A 105 -11.48 1.97 -3.11
C VAL A 105 -11.74 1.38 -4.50
N SER A 106 -10.72 0.83 -5.15
CA SER A 106 -10.85 0.31 -6.51
C SER A 106 -11.74 -0.92 -6.59
N VAL A 107 -11.61 -1.86 -5.66
CA VAL A 107 -12.43 -3.09 -5.67
C VAL A 107 -13.90 -2.78 -5.40
N ASN A 108 -14.19 -1.82 -4.50
CA ASN A 108 -15.55 -1.43 -4.20
C ASN A 108 -16.19 -0.63 -5.34
N ILE A 109 -15.47 0.32 -5.96
CA ILE A 109 -15.97 1.07 -7.12
C ILE A 109 -16.26 0.13 -8.30
N VAL A 110 -15.31 -0.74 -8.65
CA VAL A 110 -15.50 -1.71 -9.74
C VAL A 110 -16.61 -2.70 -9.41
N GLY A 111 -16.70 -3.14 -8.15
CA GLY A 111 -17.78 -4.01 -7.68
C GLY A 111 -19.17 -3.40 -7.85
N ILE A 112 -19.33 -2.12 -7.53
CA ILE A 112 -20.58 -1.38 -7.75
C ILE A 112 -20.92 -1.29 -9.24
N LEU A 113 -19.93 -0.97 -10.09
CA LEU A 113 -20.14 -0.82 -11.54
C LEU A 113 -20.54 -2.13 -12.23
N VAL A 114 -19.90 -3.23 -11.84
CA VAL A 114 -20.11 -4.55 -12.48
C VAL A 114 -21.19 -5.37 -11.75
N LYS A 115 -21.70 -4.89 -10.61
CA LYS A 115 -22.67 -5.58 -9.74
C LYS A 115 -22.21 -7.00 -9.37
N LYS A 116 -20.92 -7.15 -9.05
CA LYS A 116 -20.32 -8.41 -8.61
C LYS A 116 -19.78 -8.27 -7.19
N SER A 117 -19.81 -9.37 -6.45
CA SER A 117 -19.20 -9.45 -5.13
C SER A 117 -17.68 -9.31 -5.21
N ILE A 118 -17.06 -8.80 -4.15
CA ILE A 118 -15.60 -8.65 -4.07
C ILE A 118 -14.91 -10.01 -4.21
N VAL A 119 -15.49 -11.05 -3.62
CA VAL A 119 -14.99 -12.43 -3.71
C VAL A 119 -14.96 -12.90 -5.17
N GLU A 120 -16.02 -12.66 -5.94
CA GLU A 120 -16.07 -13.03 -7.36
C GLU A 120 -15.06 -12.27 -8.22
N ILE A 121 -14.84 -11.00 -7.92
CA ILE A 121 -13.91 -10.13 -8.67
C ILE A 121 -12.47 -10.56 -8.44
N VAL A 122 -12.16 -10.96 -7.21
CA VAL A 122 -10.81 -11.35 -6.79
C VAL A 122 -10.48 -12.79 -7.21
N MET A 123 -11.40 -13.72 -6.95
CA MET A 123 -11.13 -15.17 -7.09
C MET A 123 -11.16 -15.60 -8.55
N ASN A 124 -11.95 -14.95 -9.39
CA ASN A 124 -12.07 -15.35 -10.79
C ASN A 124 -11.08 -14.60 -11.68
N GLN A 125 -10.33 -15.36 -12.50
CA GLN A 125 -9.45 -14.83 -13.55
C GLN A 125 -10.29 -14.23 -14.69
N THR A 126 -10.85 -13.05 -14.44
CA THR A 126 -11.77 -12.35 -15.34
C THR A 126 -11.19 -11.02 -15.78
N TRP A 127 -11.71 -10.47 -16.88
CA TRP A 127 -11.38 -9.13 -17.33
C TRP A 127 -11.65 -8.07 -16.24
N VAL A 128 -12.64 -8.31 -15.37
CA VAL A 128 -12.97 -7.45 -14.22
C VAL A 128 -11.81 -7.38 -13.23
N ARG A 129 -11.09 -8.50 -13.02
CA ARG A 129 -9.90 -8.57 -12.17
C ARG A 129 -8.76 -7.69 -12.67
N ILE A 130 -8.55 -7.72 -13.99
CA ILE A 130 -7.54 -6.90 -14.66
C ILE A 130 -7.89 -5.42 -14.46
N VAL A 131 -9.16 -5.05 -14.72
CA VAL A 131 -9.62 -3.66 -14.62
C VAL A 131 -9.44 -3.09 -13.21
N PHE A 132 -9.87 -3.80 -12.16
CA PHE A 132 -9.68 -3.28 -10.80
C PHE A 132 -8.20 -3.21 -10.42
N SER A 133 -7.39 -4.19 -10.82
CA SER A 133 -5.96 -4.21 -10.46
C SER A 133 -5.24 -3.02 -11.08
N CYS A 134 -5.53 -2.71 -12.35
CA CYS A 134 -5.01 -1.52 -13.01
C CYS A 134 -5.53 -0.23 -12.35
N ALA A 135 -6.82 -0.16 -12.04
CA ALA A 135 -7.41 1.01 -11.36
C ALA A 135 -6.75 1.27 -10.00
N SER A 136 -6.50 0.21 -9.21
CA SER A 136 -5.80 0.32 -7.94
C SER A 136 -4.40 0.89 -8.10
N LYS A 137 -3.61 0.39 -9.05
CA LYS A 137 -2.25 0.92 -9.26
C LYS A 137 -2.25 2.36 -9.75
N LEU A 138 -3.19 2.75 -10.61
CA LEU A 138 -3.35 4.15 -11.00
C LEU A 138 -3.71 5.04 -9.81
N PHE A 139 -4.63 4.59 -8.96
CA PHE A 139 -5.03 5.35 -7.77
C PHE A 139 -3.90 5.46 -6.75
N LEU A 140 -3.16 4.37 -6.53
CA LEU A 140 -1.94 4.35 -5.70
C LEU A 140 -0.92 5.37 -6.21
N PHE A 141 -0.66 5.39 -7.52
CA PHE A 141 0.26 6.34 -8.12
C PHE A 141 -0.15 7.80 -7.86
N ILE A 142 -1.44 8.11 -8.02
CA ILE A 142 -1.99 9.45 -7.74
C ILE A 142 -1.78 9.82 -6.27
N LEU A 143 -2.13 8.94 -5.32
CA LEU A 143 -1.94 9.17 -3.89
C LEU A 143 -0.47 9.43 -3.54
N LEU A 144 0.44 8.62 -4.06
CA LEU A 144 1.87 8.79 -3.80
C LEU A 144 2.40 10.10 -4.36
N LYS A 145 2.01 10.49 -5.59
CA LYS A 145 2.43 11.78 -6.17
C LYS A 145 1.88 12.98 -5.39
N LEU A 146 0.67 12.91 -4.86
CA LEU A 146 0.12 13.94 -3.97
C LEU A 146 0.96 14.09 -2.69
N ILE A 147 1.33 12.98 -2.06
CA ILE A 147 2.17 12.97 -0.85
C ILE A 147 3.57 13.51 -1.16
N GLU A 148 4.20 13.05 -2.25
CA GLU A 148 5.51 13.53 -2.69
C GLU A 148 5.51 15.03 -2.96
N HIS A 149 4.48 15.55 -3.63
CA HIS A 149 4.33 16.97 -3.91
C HIS A 149 4.19 17.79 -2.63
N SER A 150 3.38 17.32 -1.68
CA SER A 150 3.19 17.95 -0.37
C SER A 150 4.52 17.99 0.43
N ASN A 151 5.26 16.88 0.45
CA ASN A 151 6.53 16.79 1.17
C ASN A 151 7.67 17.62 0.56
N LYS A 152 7.73 17.78 -0.77
CA LYS A 152 8.77 18.61 -1.42
C LYS A 152 8.76 20.07 -0.94
N ASN A 153 7.61 20.56 -0.51
CA ASN A 153 7.45 21.93 -0.03
C ASN A 153 7.65 22.07 1.50
N MET A 154 7.83 20.96 2.23
CA MET A 154 7.94 20.95 3.68
C MET A 154 9.37 20.63 4.11
N ASN A 155 10.20 21.67 4.27
CA ASN A 155 11.54 21.57 4.86
C ASN A 155 11.53 21.45 6.40
N GLN A 156 10.45 20.91 6.98
CA GLN A 156 10.23 20.91 8.43
C GLN A 156 10.50 19.54 9.03
N ARG A 157 11.29 19.51 10.11
CA ARG A 157 11.65 18.29 10.82
C ARG A 157 10.65 18.08 11.96
N ILE A 158 9.89 16.99 11.89
CA ILE A 158 9.01 16.57 12.98
C ILE A 158 9.80 16.49 14.30
N PRO A 159 9.33 17.11 15.40
CA PRO A 159 10.03 17.12 16.68
C PRO A 159 10.19 15.70 17.22
N LYS A 160 11.36 15.41 17.80
CA LYS A 160 11.72 14.07 18.30
C LYS A 160 10.67 13.48 19.27
N THR A 161 10.01 14.34 20.05
CA THR A 161 9.02 13.98 21.07
C THR A 161 7.76 13.35 20.49
N TYR A 162 7.32 13.78 19.30
CA TYR A 162 6.04 13.35 18.73
C TYR A 162 6.14 12.12 17.81
N TRP A 163 7.36 11.66 17.48
CA TRP A 163 7.57 10.53 16.58
C TRP A 163 6.89 9.23 17.01
N HIS A 164 6.87 8.94 18.32
CA HIS A 164 6.23 7.72 18.83
C HIS A 164 4.72 7.77 18.66
N LEU A 165 4.10 8.91 18.93
CA LEU A 165 2.67 9.09 18.86
C LEU A 165 2.18 9.05 17.40
N ILE A 166 2.90 9.69 16.47
CA ILE A 166 2.62 9.62 15.03
C ILE A 166 2.73 8.18 14.51
N LEU A 167 3.78 7.45 14.90
CA LEU A 167 3.96 6.05 14.51
C LEU A 167 2.82 5.17 15.01
N ILE A 168 2.40 5.32 16.26
CA ILE A 168 1.30 4.57 16.85
C ILE A 168 0.01 4.83 16.07
N ILE A 169 -0.30 6.08 15.75
CA ILE A 169 -1.51 6.44 15.00
C ILE A 169 -1.52 5.78 13.62
N TYR A 170 -0.40 5.83 12.90
CA TYR A 170 -0.29 5.18 11.59
C TYR A 170 -0.39 3.65 11.68
N LEU A 171 0.20 3.03 12.71
CA LEU A 171 0.07 1.58 12.93
C LEU A 171 -1.37 1.19 13.26
N ILE A 172 -2.05 1.95 14.11
CA ILE A 172 -3.48 1.75 14.39
C ILE A 172 -4.27 1.88 13.10
N SER A 173 -3.99 2.88 12.28
CA SER A 173 -4.65 3.05 10.99
C SER A 173 -4.43 1.87 10.04
N VAL A 174 -3.23 1.28 10.00
CA VAL A 174 -2.97 0.07 9.21
C VAL A 174 -3.85 -1.08 9.70
N VAL A 175 -3.89 -1.31 11.01
CA VAL A 175 -4.73 -2.38 11.60
C VAL A 175 -6.21 -2.13 11.32
N SER A 176 -6.70 -0.92 11.53
CA SER A 176 -8.09 -0.55 11.24
C SER A 176 -8.45 -0.75 9.77
N MET A 177 -7.54 -0.43 8.84
CA MET A 177 -7.76 -0.63 7.42
C MET A 177 -7.74 -2.11 7.02
N LEU A 178 -6.90 -2.94 7.64
CA LEU A 178 -6.94 -4.39 7.44
C LEU A 178 -8.27 -5.00 7.95
N SER A 179 -8.79 -4.52 9.08
CA SER A 179 -10.10 -4.94 9.56
C SER A 179 -11.23 -4.50 8.61
N LEU A 180 -11.11 -3.33 7.96
CA LEU A 180 -12.06 -2.90 6.93
C LEU A 180 -12.01 -3.78 5.67
N THR A 181 -10.81 -4.25 5.27
CA THR A 181 -10.70 -5.21 4.18
C THR A 181 -11.43 -6.52 4.49
N ASP A 182 -11.29 -7.06 5.71
CA ASP A 182 -12.03 -8.27 6.11
C ASP A 182 -13.54 -8.06 6.07
N LEU A 183 -14.01 -6.94 6.61
CA LEU A 183 -15.43 -6.59 6.58
C LEU A 183 -15.96 -6.46 5.16
N SER A 184 -15.16 -5.93 4.23
CA SER A 184 -15.54 -5.82 2.82
C SER A 184 -15.71 -7.20 2.17
N ILE A 185 -14.86 -8.17 2.53
CA ILE A 185 -14.89 -9.54 1.98
C ILE A 185 -16.06 -10.33 2.57
N LEU A 186 -16.27 -10.23 3.90
CA LEU A 186 -17.30 -10.97 4.63
C LEU A 186 -18.72 -10.52 4.30
N GLN A 187 -18.91 -9.26 3.87
CA GLN A 187 -20.24 -8.69 3.67
C GLN A 187 -20.87 -8.97 2.32
N GLY A 188 -20.14 -9.59 1.37
CA GLY A 188 -20.66 -10.38 0.25
C GLY A 188 -21.54 -9.70 -0.81
N ASP A 189 -22.47 -8.80 -0.47
CA ASP A 189 -23.57 -8.49 -1.40
C ASP A 189 -24.33 -7.16 -1.15
N VAL A 190 -23.81 -6.23 -0.35
CA VAL A 190 -24.52 -4.95 -0.12
C VAL A 190 -23.73 -3.78 -0.69
N ALA A 191 -24.02 -3.44 -1.94
CA ALA A 191 -23.47 -2.25 -2.63
C ALA A 191 -23.62 -0.96 -1.80
N ASN A 192 -24.67 -0.85 -0.97
CA ASN A 192 -24.85 0.28 -0.05
C ASN A 192 -23.79 0.33 1.06
N LYS A 193 -23.24 -0.81 1.51
CA LYS A 193 -22.20 -0.87 2.54
C LYS A 193 -20.80 -0.62 1.99
N ALA A 194 -20.56 -0.97 0.73
CA ALA A 194 -19.32 -0.68 0.01
C ALA A 194 -18.97 0.83 0.02
N ILE A 195 -19.97 1.70 -0.19
CA ILE A 195 -19.79 3.16 -0.16
C ILE A 195 -19.34 3.63 1.23
N TYR A 196 -19.93 3.11 2.31
CA TYR A 196 -19.50 3.47 3.67
C TYR A 196 -18.07 3.01 3.97
N ILE A 197 -17.66 1.85 3.48
CA ILE A 197 -16.28 1.36 3.64
C ILE A 197 -15.30 2.30 2.91
N VAL A 198 -15.65 2.74 1.70
CA VAL A 198 -14.86 3.73 0.95
C VAL A 198 -14.75 5.05 1.73
N ILE A 199 -15.87 5.56 2.26
CA ILE A 199 -15.89 6.79 3.07
C ILE A 199 -14.99 6.66 4.30
N VAL A 200 -15.07 5.54 5.03
CA VAL A 200 -14.23 5.31 6.21
C VAL A 200 -12.74 5.20 5.83
N ALA A 201 -12.40 4.54 4.71
CA ALA A 201 -11.03 4.44 4.23
C ALA A 201 -10.44 5.82 3.90
N PHE A 202 -11.19 6.67 3.20
CA PHE A 202 -10.79 8.06 2.96
C PHE A 202 -10.72 8.87 4.25
N GLY A 203 -11.68 8.70 5.16
CA GLY A 203 -11.69 9.38 6.46
C GLY A 203 -10.42 9.09 7.27
N LEU A 204 -10.02 7.82 7.36
CA LEU A 204 -8.78 7.42 8.04
C LEU A 204 -7.54 8.01 7.36
N LEU A 205 -7.50 8.02 6.02
CA LEU A 205 -6.40 8.65 5.27
C LEU A 205 -6.32 10.16 5.58
N ILE A 206 -7.46 10.86 5.57
CA ILE A 206 -7.53 12.30 5.89
C ILE A 206 -7.07 12.56 7.33
N ILE A 207 -7.51 11.75 8.30
CA ILE A 207 -7.08 11.84 9.70
C ILE A 207 -5.56 11.72 9.80
N ASN A 208 -4.97 10.74 9.11
CA ASN A 208 -3.51 10.55 9.09
C ASN A 208 -2.76 11.74 8.48
N ILE A 209 -3.30 12.37 7.43
CA ILE A 209 -2.75 13.59 6.83
C ILE A 209 -2.84 14.76 7.80
N ILE A 210 -4.00 14.98 8.42
CA ILE A 210 -4.22 16.08 9.37
C ILE A 210 -3.27 15.94 10.56
N ILE A 211 -3.18 14.74 11.13
CA ILE A 211 -2.30 14.47 12.27
C ILE A 211 -0.84 14.74 11.91
N TYR A 212 -0.40 14.26 10.75
CA TYR A 212 0.93 14.54 10.25
C TYR A 212 1.19 16.05 10.11
N TYR A 213 0.23 16.81 9.57
CA TYR A 213 0.34 18.25 9.39
C TYR A 213 0.32 19.03 10.71
N VAL A 214 -0.52 18.62 11.68
CA VAL A 214 -0.57 19.22 13.02
C VAL A 214 0.77 19.05 13.72
N PHE A 215 1.38 17.86 13.66
CA PHE A 215 2.68 17.63 14.29
C PHE A 215 3.85 18.29 13.56
N LEU A 216 3.74 18.54 12.26
CA LEU A 216 4.68 19.39 11.53
C LEU A 216 4.57 20.86 11.96
N ARG A 217 3.36 21.38 12.15
CA ARG A 217 3.16 22.78 12.57
C ARG A 217 3.55 23.06 14.02
N LEU A 218 3.65 22.01 14.85
CA LEU A 218 4.16 22.06 16.22
C LEU A 218 5.71 22.00 16.30
N SER A 219 6.41 21.93 15.15
CA SER A 219 7.87 22.00 15.04
C SER A 219 8.38 23.42 14.83
#